data_AF-A0A2J7ZSI8-F1
#
_entry.id   AF-A0A2J7ZSI8-F1
#
_cell.length_a   1.000
_cell.length_b   1.000
_cell.length_c   1.000
_cell.angle_alpha   90.00
_cell.angle_beta   90.00
_cell.angle_gamma   90.00
#
_symmetry.space_group_name_H-M   'P 1'
#
loop_
_entity.id
_entity.type
_entity.pdbx_description
1 polymer ?
#
loop_
_entity_poly.entity_id
_entity_poly.type
_entity_poly.pdbx_seq_one_letter_code
_entity_poly.pdbx_strand_id
1 'polypeptide(L)'
;RQRRALEACGADLTLFEDTDLDILWKNGYRNVRGLRDATREGLMAAGLVPGLVDHILSLKGGVGTSSSAAGGPLLKKVKMALCSLSQLASSTVWQKYAWNPASFTDPAEILEYAAFFGFRPAALLPAVIPPQLAAPEFFPILQAAAQAASPTLDLCPVKHGQLVMAVQRLLVLSSKLYKNEEALQLAFLDWHNKELGLGFMTKSSSRSSGASSQAALRPYHDGMLVADGSNFMVSLLEVKSDTGGGEPLVQSLLYYQKHYRDGAVWEGSTLHRTDTLPSLVLLLEGPRLSFHAVWTLYQNRIAYTPLTPSYYLANEPGATANVWRLVAVLAAYQRAARGLMEHYEALELLDPQRCASMAGLRQAACLVAVDGRQVERPCTLPYCLLDEKLDLKDVSFVGPCLLYAAKQKFQGGAGERAVLIKFVEGRYGQEVHAAWHSVGVAPALYSATPVGGGSMVMVVMEHLRMEDGWTALSEVPRKDRGQQLQAAVRGALSKAHAVQLGCGSAAAHGDVRGPNVLVRTVEGGGSAPEVRIIDFDW
;
A
#
# COMPACT_ATOMS: atom_id res chain seq x y z
N ARG A 1 9.73 31.72 36.61
CA ARG A 1 8.39 32.06 36.04
C ARG A 1 8.30 31.72 34.55
N GLN A 2 9.33 31.95 33.74
CA GLN A 2 9.35 31.51 32.33
C GLN A 2 9.35 30.01 32.12
N ARG A 3 10.12 29.25 32.90
CA ARG A 3 10.07 27.78 32.85
C ARG A 3 8.62 27.28 32.97
N ARG A 4 7.84 27.85 33.91
CA ARG A 4 6.39 27.56 34.04
C ARG A 4 5.55 28.01 32.84
N ALA A 5 5.92 29.08 32.15
CA ALA A 5 5.19 29.54 30.95
C ALA A 5 5.48 28.65 29.73
N LEU A 6 6.73 28.20 29.56
CA LEU A 6 7.14 27.24 28.55
C LEU A 6 6.51 25.86 28.82
N GLU A 7 6.57 25.40 30.07
CA GLU A 7 5.92 24.16 30.53
C GLU A 7 4.40 24.20 30.34
N ALA A 8 3.75 25.33 30.63
CA ALA A 8 2.32 25.52 30.37
C ALA A 8 1.97 25.54 28.86
N CYS A 9 2.94 25.81 27.99
CA CYS A 9 2.81 25.66 26.54
C CYS A 9 3.19 24.25 26.05
N GLY A 10 3.57 23.32 26.95
CA GLY A 10 4.00 21.96 26.60
C GLY A 10 5.46 21.86 26.13
N ALA A 11 6.31 22.85 26.43
CA ALA A 11 7.71 22.81 26.06
C ALA A 11 8.49 21.75 26.86
N ASP A 12 9.32 20.97 26.17
CA ASP A 12 10.40 20.23 26.84
C ASP A 12 11.45 21.21 27.39
N LEU A 13 11.53 21.32 28.71
CA LEU A 13 12.46 22.22 29.41
C LEU A 13 13.91 21.75 29.39
N THR A 14 14.19 20.51 28.98
CA THR A 14 15.56 19.98 28.88
C THR A 14 16.32 20.59 27.69
N LEU A 15 15.60 21.16 26.72
CA LEU A 15 16.17 21.81 25.54
C LEU A 15 16.64 23.24 25.78
N PHE A 16 16.30 23.86 26.93
CA PHE A 16 16.58 25.26 27.21
C PHE A 16 17.72 25.41 28.22
N GLU A 17 18.79 26.11 27.83
CA GLU A 17 19.80 26.58 28.76
C GLU A 17 19.32 27.83 29.50
N ASP A 18 19.93 28.17 30.64
CA ASP A 18 19.56 29.36 31.41
C ASP A 18 19.79 30.67 30.62
N THR A 19 20.74 30.65 29.68
CA THR A 19 21.02 31.72 28.72
C THR A 19 19.86 31.96 27.75
N ASP A 20 19.21 30.91 27.26
CA ASP A 20 18.05 31.00 26.36
C ASP A 20 16.83 31.58 27.08
N LEU A 21 16.65 31.20 28.34
CA LEU A 21 15.57 31.74 29.18
C LEU A 21 15.79 33.23 29.45
N ASP A 22 17.03 33.65 29.70
CA ASP A 22 17.41 35.06 29.84
C ASP A 22 17.16 35.86 28.55
N ILE A 23 17.45 35.28 27.38
CA ILE A 23 17.16 35.88 26.07
C ILE A 23 15.65 36.11 25.92
N LEU A 24 14.84 35.09 26.19
CA LEU A 24 13.38 35.21 26.16
C LEU A 24 12.88 36.29 27.14
N TRP A 25 13.55 36.44 28.29
CA TRP A 25 13.10 37.36 29.35
C TRP A 25 13.36 38.82 28.99
N LYS A 26 14.55 39.08 28.49
CA LYS A 26 15.01 40.41 28.06
C LYS A 26 14.18 40.92 26.88
N ASN A 27 13.73 40.01 26.00
CA ASN A 27 12.94 40.33 24.82
C ASN A 27 11.41 40.26 25.02
N GLY A 28 10.93 40.24 26.28
CA GLY A 28 9.51 40.42 26.59
C GLY A 28 8.65 39.16 26.56
N TYR A 29 9.20 37.99 26.26
CA TYR A 29 8.51 36.69 26.26
C TYR A 29 8.40 36.09 27.68
N ARG A 30 7.74 36.84 28.57
CA ARG A 30 7.73 36.55 30.03
C ARG A 30 6.57 35.68 30.50
N ASN A 31 5.56 35.47 29.65
CA ASN A 31 4.34 34.73 29.97
C ASN A 31 3.81 33.98 28.73
N VAL A 32 2.83 33.10 28.93
CA VAL A 32 2.22 32.27 27.89
C VAL A 32 1.71 33.10 26.72
N ARG A 33 1.10 34.27 26.98
CA ARG A 33 0.60 35.16 25.93
C ARG A 33 1.74 35.71 25.08
N GLY A 34 2.83 36.18 25.70
CA GLY A 34 4.01 36.64 24.98
C GLY A 34 4.61 35.55 24.07
N LEU A 35 4.69 34.31 24.57
CA LEU A 35 5.17 33.17 23.76
C LEU A 35 4.18 32.81 22.64
N ARG A 36 2.87 32.94 22.86
CA ARG A 36 1.84 32.74 21.83
C ARG A 36 1.81 33.83 20.76
N ASP A 37 2.25 35.04 21.08
CA ASP A 37 2.32 36.14 20.13
C ASP A 37 3.70 36.22 19.42
N ALA A 38 4.68 35.42 19.85
CA ALA A 38 6.04 35.42 19.33
C ALA A 38 6.12 34.99 17.85
N THR A 39 6.75 35.77 16.98
CA THR A 39 6.97 35.39 15.57
C THR A 39 8.34 34.76 15.39
N ARG A 40 8.53 34.01 14.28
CA ARG A 40 9.84 33.44 13.93
C ARG A 40 10.88 34.55 13.85
N GLU A 41 10.54 35.65 13.18
CA GLU A 41 11.41 36.82 13.01
C GLU A 41 11.73 37.46 14.37
N GLY A 42 10.75 37.58 15.26
CA GLY A 42 10.94 38.18 16.58
C GLY A 42 11.78 37.32 17.54
N LEU A 43 11.71 36.00 17.44
CA LEU A 43 12.53 35.08 18.26
C LEU A 43 13.96 34.96 17.72
N MET A 44 14.13 34.93 16.38
CA MET A 44 15.45 34.97 15.74
C MET A 44 16.17 36.30 16.02
N ALA A 45 15.46 37.44 15.93
CA ALA A 45 16.02 38.75 16.24
C ALA A 45 16.41 38.89 17.73
N ALA A 46 15.75 38.15 18.62
CA ALA A 46 16.11 38.07 20.03
C ALA A 46 17.42 37.30 20.29
N GLY A 47 17.94 36.58 19.29
CA GLY A 47 19.18 35.82 19.37
C GLY A 47 19.01 34.34 19.73
N LEU A 48 17.79 33.80 19.65
CA LEU A 48 17.56 32.36 19.82
C LEU A 48 18.05 31.58 18.60
N VAL A 49 18.63 30.40 18.85
CA VAL A 49 19.04 29.50 17.78
C VAL A 49 17.83 28.90 17.04
N PRO A 50 17.92 28.63 15.72
CA PRO A 50 16.78 28.20 14.91
C PRO A 50 16.01 27.00 15.47
N GLY A 51 16.70 26.01 16.05
CA GLY A 51 16.06 24.82 16.63
C GLY A 51 15.12 25.16 17.80
N LEU A 52 15.49 26.13 18.64
CA LEU A 52 14.63 26.58 19.75
C LEU A 52 13.49 27.45 19.26
N VAL A 53 13.70 28.24 18.22
CA VAL A 53 12.63 29.03 17.59
C VAL A 53 11.55 28.10 17.03
N ASP A 54 11.96 27.04 16.34
CA ASP A 54 11.05 26.09 15.71
C ASP A 54 10.27 25.30 16.76
N HIS A 55 10.96 24.90 17.84
CA HIS A 55 10.32 24.28 19.01
C HIS A 55 9.27 25.20 19.63
N ILE A 56 9.60 26.44 19.97
CA ILE A 56 8.64 27.39 20.58
C ILE A 56 7.43 27.64 19.69
N LEU A 57 7.62 27.74 18.37
CA LEU A 57 6.51 27.96 17.43
C LEU A 57 5.60 26.73 17.28
N SER A 58 6.15 25.53 17.39
CA SER A 58 5.38 24.28 17.34
C SER A 58 4.37 24.18 18.50
N LEU A 59 4.71 24.74 19.65
CA LEU A 59 3.89 24.75 20.87
C LEU A 59 2.63 25.60 20.76
N LYS A 60 2.55 26.52 19.79
CA LYS A 60 1.36 27.36 19.59
C LYS A 60 0.13 26.56 19.15
N GLY A 61 0.32 25.35 18.61
CA GLY A 61 -0.77 24.49 18.13
C GLY A 61 -1.44 23.63 19.20
N GLY A 62 -0.88 23.55 20.42
CA GLY A 62 -1.35 22.65 21.47
C GLY A 62 -2.05 23.39 22.60
N VAL A 63 -3.40 23.32 22.65
CA VAL A 63 -4.28 23.21 23.85
C VAL A 63 -5.65 23.84 23.54
N GLY A 64 -6.63 22.98 23.22
CA GLY A 64 -7.99 23.01 23.76
C GLY A 64 -9.08 23.84 23.06
N THR A 65 -9.81 23.23 22.13
CA THR A 65 -11.28 23.41 22.04
C THR A 65 -11.95 22.05 22.01
N SER A 66 -12.67 21.75 23.08
CA SER A 66 -13.60 20.62 23.20
C SER A 66 -14.87 20.93 22.43
N SER A 67 -15.17 20.15 21.38
CA SER A 67 -16.55 19.84 20.98
C SER A 67 -16.58 18.54 20.18
N SER A 68 -17.63 17.78 20.42
CA SER A 68 -17.95 16.44 19.93
C SER A 68 -18.11 16.32 18.41
N ALA A 69 -17.37 15.39 17.80
CA ALA A 69 -17.85 14.43 16.80
C ALA A 69 -16.71 13.43 16.52
N ALA A 70 -17.05 12.15 16.37
CA ALA A 70 -16.10 11.10 16.00
C ALA A 70 -15.38 11.44 14.70
N GLY A 71 -14.06 11.60 14.77
CA GLY A 71 -13.20 11.91 13.64
C GLY A 71 -11.89 12.48 14.16
N GLY A 72 -10.87 11.64 14.32
CA GLY A 72 -9.50 12.14 14.47
C GLY A 72 -9.14 13.06 13.29
N PRO A 73 -8.17 13.96 13.43
CA PRO A 73 -7.76 14.81 12.32
C PRO A 73 -7.26 13.92 11.18
N LEU A 74 -8.01 13.90 10.08
CA LEU A 74 -7.60 13.28 8.81
C LEU A 74 -6.19 13.76 8.46
N LEU A 75 -5.33 12.85 7.96
CA LEU A 75 -4.06 13.24 7.36
C LEU A 75 -4.32 14.34 6.34
N LYS A 76 -3.46 15.36 6.36
CA LYS A 76 -3.54 16.43 5.37
C LYS A 76 -3.28 15.85 3.98
N LYS A 77 -4.17 16.18 3.04
CA LYS A 77 -3.95 15.93 1.62
C LYS A 77 -2.64 16.57 1.17
N VAL A 78 -1.85 15.82 0.41
CA VAL A 78 -0.62 16.34 -0.16
C VAL A 78 -0.98 17.35 -1.26
N LYS A 79 -0.70 18.63 -1.03
CA LYS A 79 -0.89 19.68 -2.05
C LYS A 79 0.35 19.82 -2.90
N MET A 80 0.23 19.51 -4.18
CA MET A 80 1.32 19.61 -5.14
C MET A 80 1.25 20.98 -5.82
N ALA A 81 1.99 21.95 -5.28
CA ALA A 81 1.97 23.35 -5.74
C ALA A 81 2.80 23.53 -7.02
N LEU A 82 2.24 23.28 -8.21
CA LEU A 82 2.96 23.45 -9.48
C LEU A 82 2.08 23.94 -10.65
N CYS A 83 2.70 24.68 -11.58
CA CYS A 83 2.05 25.38 -12.68
C CYS A 83 1.65 24.48 -13.87
N SER A 84 2.25 23.29 -14.06
CA SER A 84 1.75 22.28 -15.00
C SER A 84 2.22 20.86 -14.67
N LEU A 85 1.51 19.84 -15.19
CA LEU A 85 1.83 18.42 -14.99
C LEU A 85 3.18 18.03 -15.59
N SER A 86 3.43 18.48 -16.82
CA SER A 86 4.67 18.21 -17.52
C SER A 86 5.88 18.84 -16.84
N GLN A 87 5.71 20.02 -16.21
CA GLN A 87 6.78 20.69 -15.45
C GLN A 87 7.22 19.87 -14.24
N LEU A 88 6.27 19.29 -13.50
CA LEU A 88 6.58 18.42 -12.37
C LEU A 88 7.36 17.19 -12.83
N ALA A 89 6.87 16.53 -13.88
CA ALA A 89 7.50 15.33 -14.45
C ALA A 89 8.90 15.63 -15.04
N SER A 90 9.13 16.82 -15.59
CA SER A 90 10.43 17.25 -16.14
C SER A 90 11.45 17.69 -15.11
N SER A 91 11.03 17.94 -13.87
CA SER A 91 11.89 18.46 -12.81
C SER A 91 12.31 17.34 -11.86
N THR A 92 13.45 17.46 -11.18
CA THR A 92 13.78 16.57 -10.05
C THR A 92 12.88 16.80 -8.83
N VAL A 93 12.01 17.83 -8.87
CA VAL A 93 11.13 18.24 -7.77
C VAL A 93 10.12 17.14 -7.42
N TRP A 94 9.74 16.25 -8.34
CA TRP A 94 8.81 15.16 -8.02
C TRP A 94 9.35 14.18 -6.97
N GLN A 95 10.67 14.07 -6.84
CA GLN A 95 11.32 13.19 -5.87
C GLN A 95 10.95 13.54 -4.43
N LYS A 96 10.64 14.82 -4.14
CA LYS A 96 10.16 15.24 -2.81
C LYS A 96 8.75 14.74 -2.47
N TYR A 97 7.98 14.36 -3.49
CA TYR A 97 6.65 13.77 -3.36
C TYR A 97 6.69 12.25 -3.49
N ALA A 98 7.84 11.66 -3.79
CA ALA A 98 8.04 10.23 -3.82
C ALA A 98 8.47 9.74 -2.44
N TRP A 99 7.92 8.62 -2.00
CA TRP A 99 8.33 7.97 -0.78
C TRP A 99 9.76 7.43 -0.90
N ASN A 100 10.68 8.00 -0.12
CA ASN A 100 12.04 7.49 0.03
C ASN A 100 12.42 7.40 1.52
N PRO A 101 12.33 6.20 2.13
CA PRO A 101 12.61 6.03 3.55
C PRO A 101 14.09 6.25 3.91
N ALA A 102 15.00 6.25 2.93
CA ALA A 102 16.43 6.46 3.17
C ALA A 102 16.84 7.95 3.22
N SER A 103 15.94 8.87 2.86
CA SER A 103 16.29 10.29 2.69
C SER A 103 16.07 11.18 3.92
N PHE A 104 15.47 10.68 5.01
CA PHE A 104 15.16 11.50 6.19
C PHE A 104 15.39 10.74 7.50
N THR A 105 15.61 11.51 8.56
CA THR A 105 15.83 11.03 9.94
C THR A 105 14.55 10.67 10.67
N ASP A 106 13.39 11.21 10.25
CA ASP A 106 12.06 10.88 10.80
C ASP A 106 11.08 10.45 9.69
N PRO A 107 10.69 9.16 9.62
CA PRO A 107 9.70 8.66 8.67
C PRO A 107 8.31 9.32 8.76
N ALA A 108 7.92 9.85 9.93
CA ALA A 108 6.62 10.48 10.11
C ALA A 108 6.51 11.80 9.33
N GLU A 109 7.62 12.56 9.24
CA GLU A 109 7.68 13.82 8.50
C GLU A 109 7.52 13.59 6.99
N ILE A 110 8.15 12.54 6.44
CA ILE A 110 8.02 12.18 5.01
C ILE A 110 6.57 11.86 4.65
N LEU A 111 5.85 11.19 5.56
CA LEU A 111 4.47 10.82 5.31
C LEU A 111 3.61 12.06 5.08
N GLU A 112 3.91 13.22 5.65
CA GLU A 112 3.13 14.44 5.37
C GLU A 112 3.25 14.93 3.92
N TYR A 113 4.37 14.65 3.24
CA TYR A 113 4.68 15.21 1.92
C TYR A 113 4.65 14.20 0.76
N ALA A 114 4.74 12.89 1.04
CA ALA A 114 4.77 11.87 -0.02
C ALA A 114 3.39 11.62 -0.64
N ALA A 115 3.24 11.86 -1.96
CA ALA A 115 2.05 11.50 -2.72
C ALA A 115 2.19 10.15 -3.43
N PHE A 116 3.42 9.74 -3.77
CA PHE A 116 3.68 8.58 -4.62
C PHE A 116 4.52 7.53 -3.90
N PHE A 117 4.04 6.29 -3.92
CA PHE A 117 4.59 5.19 -3.16
C PHE A 117 4.92 4.03 -4.10
N GLY A 118 6.17 3.98 -4.57
CA GLY A 118 6.64 2.87 -5.38
C GLY A 118 6.81 1.61 -4.53
N PHE A 119 6.43 0.45 -5.06
CA PHE A 119 6.67 -0.82 -4.40
C PHE A 119 8.17 -1.02 -4.13
N ARG A 120 8.50 -1.41 -2.89
CA ARG A 120 9.85 -1.72 -2.44
C ARG A 120 9.78 -3.10 -1.75
N PRO A 121 10.57 -4.09 -2.19
CA PRO A 121 10.59 -5.42 -1.55
C PRO A 121 10.98 -5.39 -0.07
N ALA A 122 11.73 -4.37 0.35
CA ALA A 122 11.99 -4.09 1.76
C ALA A 122 10.79 -3.33 2.35
N ALA A 123 9.81 -4.08 2.88
CA ALA A 123 8.55 -3.63 3.46
C ALA A 123 8.72 -2.73 4.71
N LEU A 124 9.22 -1.51 4.52
CA LEU A 124 9.09 -0.44 5.49
C LEU A 124 7.82 0.36 5.19
N LEU A 125 7.15 0.80 6.25
CA LEU A 125 5.97 1.68 6.19
C LEU A 125 6.17 2.84 5.19
N PRO A 126 5.10 3.29 4.49
CA PRO A 126 3.77 2.70 4.48
C PRO A 126 3.70 1.43 3.61
N ALA A 127 2.73 0.56 3.91
CA ALA A 127 2.56 -0.72 3.23
C ALA A 127 2.15 -0.54 1.76
N VAL A 128 3.14 -0.46 0.86
CA VAL A 128 2.92 -0.74 -0.56
C VAL A 128 2.88 -2.25 -0.69
N ILE A 129 1.67 -2.79 -0.79
CA ILE A 129 1.46 -4.23 -0.89
C ILE A 129 1.81 -4.73 -2.30
N PRO A 130 2.13 -6.02 -2.47
CA PRO A 130 2.24 -6.64 -3.78
C PRO A 130 0.99 -6.35 -4.65
N PRO A 131 1.14 -6.04 -5.94
CA PRO A 131 0.03 -5.67 -6.81
C PRO A 131 -1.08 -6.72 -6.82
N GLN A 132 -0.73 -8.00 -6.85
CA GLN A 132 -1.69 -9.11 -6.83
C GLN A 132 -2.49 -9.21 -5.53
N LEU A 133 -2.16 -8.44 -4.48
CA LEU A 133 -2.97 -8.27 -3.26
C LEU A 133 -3.78 -6.97 -3.27
N ALA A 134 -3.43 -6.00 -4.12
CA ALA A 134 -4.25 -4.82 -4.38
C ALA A 134 -5.44 -5.19 -5.28
N ALA A 135 -5.18 -5.97 -6.34
CA ALA A 135 -6.20 -6.45 -7.26
C ALA A 135 -5.79 -7.81 -7.86
N PRO A 136 -6.66 -8.84 -7.87
CA PRO A 136 -6.35 -10.13 -8.48
C PRO A 136 -6.08 -10.02 -9.99
N GLU A 137 -6.62 -9.01 -10.66
CA GLU A 137 -6.49 -8.75 -12.10
C GLU A 137 -5.05 -8.45 -12.53
N PHE A 138 -4.18 -8.03 -11.63
CA PHE A 138 -2.78 -7.78 -11.95
C PHE A 138 -1.95 -9.06 -12.07
N PHE A 139 -2.37 -10.16 -11.43
CA PHE A 139 -1.60 -11.41 -11.41
C PHE A 139 -1.33 -12.01 -12.80
N PRO A 140 -2.30 -12.10 -13.73
CA PRO A 140 -2.06 -12.62 -15.08
C PRO A 140 -0.90 -11.93 -15.80
N ILE A 141 -0.71 -10.62 -15.61
CA ILE A 141 0.36 -9.86 -16.26
C ILE A 141 1.72 -10.22 -15.64
N LEU A 142 1.81 -10.27 -14.30
CA LEU A 142 3.02 -10.70 -13.60
C LEU A 142 3.44 -12.11 -14.03
N GLN A 143 2.47 -13.02 -14.11
CA GLN A 143 2.68 -14.39 -14.55
C GLN A 143 3.20 -14.42 -16.00
N ALA A 144 2.55 -13.70 -16.92
CA ALA A 144 2.98 -13.62 -18.32
C ALA A 144 4.37 -12.99 -18.48
N ALA A 145 4.72 -12.00 -17.65
CA ALA A 145 6.04 -11.35 -17.66
C ALA A 145 7.15 -12.27 -17.13
N ALA A 146 6.84 -13.10 -16.12
CA ALA A 146 7.77 -14.03 -15.50
C ALA A 146 7.96 -15.33 -16.31
N GLN A 147 6.96 -15.73 -17.10
CA GLN A 147 7.05 -16.96 -17.90
C GLN A 147 8.12 -16.86 -19.01
N ALA A 148 8.78 -18.00 -19.24
CA ALA A 148 9.69 -18.18 -20.36
C ALA A 148 8.92 -18.06 -21.69
N ALA A 149 9.62 -17.65 -22.74
CA ALA A 149 9.08 -17.23 -24.04
C ALA A 149 8.45 -18.34 -24.91
N SER A 150 7.73 -19.28 -24.31
CA SER A 150 6.95 -20.29 -25.02
C SER A 150 5.51 -19.81 -25.21
N PRO A 151 4.85 -20.18 -26.31
CA PRO A 151 3.44 -19.85 -26.51
C PRO A 151 2.61 -20.45 -25.37
N THR A 152 1.79 -19.62 -24.72
CA THR A 152 0.85 -20.07 -23.70
C THR A 152 -0.19 -20.98 -24.36
N LEU A 153 -0.20 -22.26 -23.94
CA LEU A 153 -1.08 -23.31 -24.47
C LEU A 153 -2.57 -23.06 -24.21
N ASP A 154 -2.91 -22.11 -23.33
CA ASP A 154 -4.28 -21.83 -22.88
C ASP A 154 -5.08 -20.87 -23.79
N LEU A 155 -4.50 -20.40 -24.90
CA LEU A 155 -5.23 -19.56 -25.86
C LEU A 155 -5.82 -20.40 -26.99
N CYS A 156 -7.14 -20.29 -27.21
CA CYS A 156 -7.79 -20.89 -28.38
C CYS A 156 -7.08 -20.43 -29.68
N PRO A 157 -6.81 -21.35 -30.65
CA PRO A 157 -5.99 -21.06 -31.83
C PRO A 157 -6.40 -19.80 -32.61
N VAL A 158 -7.70 -19.52 -32.71
CA VAL A 158 -8.24 -18.35 -33.42
C VAL A 158 -7.87 -17.04 -32.71
N LYS A 159 -8.03 -16.98 -31.39
CA LYS A 159 -7.64 -15.81 -30.58
C LYS A 159 -6.13 -15.63 -30.55
N HIS A 160 -5.39 -16.74 -30.57
CA HIS A 160 -3.94 -16.73 -30.63
C HIS A 160 -3.44 -16.09 -31.94
N GLY A 161 -4.01 -16.47 -33.08
CA GLY A 161 -3.68 -15.86 -34.38
C GLY A 161 -3.97 -14.35 -34.43
N GLN A 162 -5.11 -13.92 -33.91
CA GLN A 162 -5.47 -12.49 -33.85
C GLN A 162 -4.49 -11.66 -33.02
N LEU A 163 -4.10 -12.16 -31.84
CA LEU A 163 -3.15 -11.47 -30.97
C LEU A 163 -1.73 -11.41 -31.55
N VAL A 164 -1.29 -12.46 -32.22
CA VAL A 164 -0.01 -12.44 -32.95
C VAL A 164 -0.03 -11.36 -34.04
N MET A 165 -1.13 -11.24 -34.78
CA MET A 165 -1.29 -10.19 -35.79
C MET A 165 -1.34 -8.78 -35.16
N ALA A 166 -2.02 -8.63 -34.02
CA ALA A 166 -2.03 -7.38 -33.27
C ALA A 166 -0.63 -6.97 -32.83
N VAL A 167 0.17 -7.91 -32.32
CA VAL A 167 1.57 -7.68 -31.95
C VAL A 167 2.41 -7.29 -33.16
N GLN A 168 2.30 -7.99 -34.29
CA GLN A 168 3.05 -7.61 -35.49
C GLN A 168 2.71 -6.20 -35.96
N ARG A 169 1.43 -5.81 -35.91
CA ARG A 169 1.00 -4.43 -36.21
C ARG A 169 1.54 -3.41 -35.20
N LEU A 170 1.64 -3.77 -33.93
CA LEU A 170 2.28 -2.95 -32.90
C LEU A 170 3.76 -2.73 -33.20
N LEU A 171 4.52 -3.79 -33.55
CA LEU A 171 5.93 -3.67 -33.90
C LEU A 171 6.14 -2.74 -35.11
N VAL A 172 5.28 -2.86 -36.13
CA VAL A 172 5.30 -1.96 -37.29
C VAL A 172 4.97 -0.52 -36.88
N LEU A 173 3.97 -0.33 -36.02
CA LEU A 173 3.60 0.98 -35.50
C LEU A 173 4.76 1.63 -34.75
N SER A 174 5.39 0.90 -33.83
CA SER A 174 6.49 1.38 -32.99
C SER A 174 7.81 1.56 -33.73
N SER A 175 7.96 0.97 -34.92
CA SER A 175 9.12 1.17 -35.79
C SER A 175 9.02 2.45 -36.65
N LYS A 176 7.89 3.15 -36.64
CA LYS A 176 7.71 4.41 -37.39
C LYS A 176 8.29 5.59 -36.61
N LEU A 177 8.80 6.58 -37.34
CA LEU A 177 9.14 7.88 -36.79
C LEU A 177 7.89 8.77 -36.76
N TYR A 178 7.56 9.28 -35.58
CA TYR A 178 6.44 10.19 -35.38
C TYR A 178 6.96 11.62 -35.20
N LYS A 179 6.25 12.58 -35.80
CA LYS A 179 6.60 14.01 -35.72
C LYS A 179 6.54 14.58 -34.30
N ASN A 180 5.69 14.01 -33.44
CA ASN A 180 5.46 14.43 -32.05
C ASN A 180 4.75 13.32 -31.25
N GLU A 181 4.65 13.51 -29.94
CA GLU A 181 4.01 12.58 -28.99
C GLU A 181 2.53 12.37 -29.29
N GLU A 182 1.81 13.42 -29.70
CA GLU A 182 0.38 13.32 -30.06
C GLU A 182 0.16 12.37 -31.25
N ALA A 183 1.00 12.43 -32.28
CA ALA A 183 0.86 11.55 -33.44
C ALA A 183 1.12 10.08 -33.09
N LEU A 184 2.10 9.82 -32.21
CA LEU A 184 2.37 8.47 -31.69
C LEU A 184 1.19 7.98 -30.83
N GLN A 185 0.69 8.82 -29.93
CA GLN A 185 -0.46 8.51 -29.09
C GLN A 185 -1.71 8.18 -29.91
N LEU A 186 -2.03 8.99 -30.93
CA LEU A 186 -3.16 8.73 -31.82
C LEU A 186 -3.04 7.41 -32.56
N ALA A 187 -1.85 7.10 -33.08
CA ALA A 187 -1.60 5.83 -33.77
C ALA A 187 -1.76 4.66 -32.80
N PHE A 188 -1.21 4.76 -31.59
CA PHE A 188 -1.33 3.71 -30.58
C PHE A 188 -2.77 3.52 -30.12
N LEU A 189 -3.54 4.60 -29.90
CA LEU A 189 -4.95 4.51 -29.52
C LEU A 189 -5.79 3.85 -30.62
N ASP A 190 -5.54 4.19 -31.89
CA ASP A 190 -6.21 3.55 -33.02
C ASP A 190 -5.92 2.04 -33.06
N TRP A 191 -4.64 1.66 -32.90
CA TRP A 191 -4.23 0.26 -32.79
C TRP A 191 -4.90 -0.41 -31.57
N HIS A 192 -4.80 0.16 -30.38
CA HIS A 192 -5.34 -0.42 -29.15
C HIS A 192 -6.85 -0.70 -29.29
N ASN A 193 -7.62 0.31 -29.74
CA ASN A 193 -9.07 0.22 -29.83
C ASN A 193 -9.54 -0.76 -30.91
N LYS A 194 -8.82 -0.88 -32.03
CA LYS A 194 -9.16 -1.83 -33.11
C LYS A 194 -8.73 -3.26 -32.80
N GLU A 195 -7.56 -3.42 -32.20
CA GLU A 195 -6.88 -4.72 -32.13
C GLU A 195 -7.14 -5.47 -30.83
N LEU A 196 -7.32 -4.76 -29.71
CA LEU A 196 -7.45 -5.41 -28.40
C LEU A 196 -8.90 -5.64 -27.98
N GLY A 197 -9.89 -4.98 -28.59
CA GLY A 197 -11.31 -5.24 -28.32
C GLY A 197 -11.71 -5.03 -26.86
N LEU A 198 -11.08 -4.07 -26.18
CA LEU A 198 -11.32 -3.74 -24.76
C LEU A 198 -12.22 -2.51 -24.57
N GLY A 199 -12.92 -2.08 -25.62
CA GLY A 199 -13.60 -0.79 -25.64
C GLY A 199 -12.70 0.33 -26.14
N PHE A 200 -13.16 1.58 -25.97
CA PHE A 200 -12.53 2.75 -26.55
C PHE A 200 -11.75 3.54 -25.49
N MET A 201 -10.42 3.57 -25.61
CA MET A 201 -9.61 4.58 -24.95
C MET A 201 -9.93 5.94 -25.60
N THR A 202 -10.50 6.84 -24.80
CA THR A 202 -11.09 8.09 -25.29
C THR A 202 -10.03 9.15 -25.60
N LYS A 203 -10.29 9.98 -26.62
CA LYS A 203 -9.59 11.26 -26.82
C LYS A 203 -10.53 12.37 -26.32
N SER A 204 -10.05 13.26 -25.45
CA SER A 204 -10.83 14.35 -24.81
C SER A 204 -11.43 15.34 -25.82
N SER A 205 -11.11 15.23 -27.12
CA SER A 205 -11.65 16.06 -28.19
C SER A 205 -13.13 15.79 -28.55
N SER A 206 -13.80 14.75 -28.05
CA SER A 206 -15.26 14.56 -28.23
C SER A 206 -16.09 15.42 -27.27
N ARG A 207 -15.77 16.73 -27.19
CA ARG A 207 -16.51 17.72 -26.40
C ARG A 207 -17.80 18.12 -27.11
N SER A 208 -18.88 17.34 -26.96
CA SER A 208 -20.22 17.85 -27.27
C SER A 208 -20.72 18.70 -26.11
N SER A 209 -20.84 20.01 -26.34
CA SER A 209 -21.19 21.07 -25.40
C SER A 209 -22.66 21.07 -24.95
N GLY A 210 -23.24 19.90 -24.66
CA GLY A 210 -24.65 19.79 -24.28
C GLY A 210 -24.96 18.49 -23.56
N ALA A 211 -24.70 18.42 -22.26
CA ALA A 211 -25.35 17.46 -21.37
C ALA A 211 -25.33 17.99 -19.93
N SER A 212 -26.51 17.90 -19.30
CA SER A 212 -26.92 18.49 -18.03
C SER A 212 -26.28 17.88 -16.78
N SER A 213 -26.43 18.64 -15.70
CA SER A 213 -25.97 18.52 -14.31
C SER A 213 -26.23 17.21 -13.53
N GLN A 214 -25.65 16.08 -13.94
CA GLN A 214 -25.39 14.95 -13.02
C GLN A 214 -23.97 14.37 -13.18
N ALA A 215 -23.07 14.93 -12.38
CA ALA A 215 -22.02 14.33 -11.54
C ALA A 215 -21.12 13.14 -11.95
N ALA A 216 -21.12 12.61 -13.18
CA ALA A 216 -20.11 11.60 -13.57
C ALA A 216 -18.68 12.19 -13.52
N LEU A 217 -17.69 11.43 -13.03
CA LEU A 217 -16.28 11.82 -13.19
C LEU A 217 -15.99 11.84 -14.68
N ARG A 218 -15.31 12.87 -15.19
CA ARG A 218 -14.95 12.93 -16.61
C ARG A 218 -13.50 12.47 -16.77
N PRO A 219 -13.13 11.84 -17.90
CA PRO A 219 -11.74 11.51 -18.18
C PRO A 219 -10.89 12.78 -18.12
N TYR A 220 -9.83 12.75 -17.31
CA TYR A 220 -8.96 13.91 -17.11
C TYR A 220 -7.84 13.96 -18.19
N HIS A 221 -7.58 12.84 -18.85
CA HIS A 221 -6.48 12.68 -19.80
C HIS A 221 -6.92 11.93 -21.08
N ASP A 222 -6.25 12.23 -22.19
CA ASP A 222 -6.38 11.50 -23.46
C ASP A 222 -5.77 10.10 -23.32
N GLY A 223 -6.44 9.07 -23.82
CA GLY A 223 -6.01 7.70 -23.62
C GLY A 223 -6.35 7.15 -22.24
N MET A 224 -7.49 7.57 -21.68
CA MET A 224 -8.12 6.87 -20.56
C MET A 224 -9.16 5.89 -21.07
N LEU A 225 -9.06 4.65 -20.60
CA LEU A 225 -10.13 3.67 -20.60
C LEU A 225 -10.82 3.73 -19.24
N VAL A 226 -12.14 3.91 -19.26
CA VAL A 226 -12.95 4.06 -18.05
C VAL A 226 -14.11 3.08 -18.07
N ALA A 227 -14.47 2.55 -16.91
CA ALA A 227 -15.69 1.80 -16.69
C ALA A 227 -16.84 2.75 -16.27
N ASP A 228 -18.07 2.28 -16.47
CA ASP A 228 -19.36 2.95 -16.19
C ASP A 228 -19.36 4.48 -16.31
N GLY A 229 -19.67 4.99 -17.51
CA GLY A 229 -19.96 6.41 -17.69
C GLY A 229 -18.81 7.37 -17.34
N SER A 230 -17.58 6.88 -17.08
CA SER A 230 -16.36 7.59 -16.69
C SER A 230 -16.03 7.69 -15.19
N ASN A 231 -16.68 6.90 -14.33
CA ASN A 231 -16.45 6.96 -12.87
C ASN A 231 -15.16 6.27 -12.39
N PHE A 232 -14.77 5.19 -13.04
CA PHE A 232 -13.61 4.39 -12.62
C PHE A 232 -12.61 4.25 -13.75
N MET A 233 -11.34 4.53 -13.46
CA MET A 233 -10.28 4.34 -14.43
C MET A 233 -9.85 2.87 -14.49
N VAL A 234 -9.87 2.30 -15.68
CA VAL A 234 -9.40 0.94 -15.95
C VAL A 234 -7.97 0.96 -16.47
N SER A 235 -7.69 1.83 -17.43
CA SER A 235 -6.35 1.95 -18.03
C SER A 235 -6.03 3.38 -18.44
N LEU A 236 -4.77 3.75 -18.33
CA LEU A 236 -4.24 5.05 -18.73
C LEU A 236 -3.02 4.86 -19.63
N LEU A 237 -3.03 5.47 -20.80
CA LEU A 237 -1.88 5.58 -21.69
C LEU A 237 -1.16 6.91 -21.46
N GLU A 238 0.14 6.84 -21.22
CA GLU A 238 1.04 7.99 -21.30
C GLU A 238 2.09 7.75 -22.38
N VAL A 239 2.31 8.76 -23.21
CA VAL A 239 3.21 8.67 -24.36
C VAL A 239 4.30 9.72 -24.23
N LYS A 240 5.55 9.27 -24.38
CA LYS A 240 6.71 10.13 -24.49
C LYS A 240 7.53 9.81 -25.72
N SER A 241 8.13 10.83 -26.29
CA SER A 241 9.12 10.67 -27.34
C SER A 241 10.44 10.15 -26.76
N ASP A 242 11.25 9.44 -27.56
CA ASP A 242 12.56 8.90 -27.13
C ASP A 242 13.51 9.96 -26.57
N THR A 243 13.36 11.19 -27.05
CA THR A 243 14.17 12.36 -26.67
C THR A 243 13.36 13.37 -25.86
N GLY A 244 12.16 12.99 -25.42
CA GLY A 244 11.22 13.86 -24.73
C GLY A 244 11.68 14.20 -23.32
N GLY A 245 11.23 15.36 -22.83
CA GLY A 245 11.43 15.76 -21.44
C GLY A 245 10.36 15.18 -20.51
N GLY A 246 10.81 14.71 -19.35
CA GLY A 246 9.97 14.37 -18.20
C GLY A 246 9.58 12.91 -18.06
N GLU A 247 9.41 12.51 -16.80
CA GLU A 247 9.17 11.13 -16.39
C GLU A 247 7.70 10.70 -16.64
N PRO A 248 7.42 9.82 -17.62
CA PRO A 248 6.06 9.44 -18.00
C PRO A 248 5.29 8.76 -16.88
N LEU A 249 5.97 7.97 -16.05
CA LEU A 249 5.32 7.34 -14.91
C LEU A 249 4.80 8.40 -13.93
N VAL A 250 5.61 9.39 -13.57
CA VAL A 250 5.21 10.48 -12.66
C VAL A 250 4.03 11.25 -13.24
N GLN A 251 4.05 11.53 -14.55
CA GLN A 251 2.95 12.21 -15.22
C GLN A 251 1.66 11.38 -15.16
N SER A 252 1.76 10.07 -15.37
CA SER A 252 0.63 9.12 -15.27
C SER A 252 0.04 9.08 -13.86
N LEU A 253 0.88 9.04 -12.83
CA LEU A 253 0.44 9.04 -11.43
C LEU A 253 -0.34 10.32 -11.10
N LEU A 254 0.07 11.46 -11.65
CA LEU A 254 -0.67 12.71 -11.47
C LEU A 254 -2.01 12.70 -12.21
N TYR A 255 -2.08 12.16 -13.42
CA TYR A 255 -3.35 12.01 -14.13
C TYR A 255 -4.31 11.11 -13.37
N TYR A 256 -3.81 9.99 -12.81
CA TYR A 256 -4.56 9.14 -11.90
C TYR A 256 -5.07 9.94 -10.68
N GLN A 257 -4.21 10.71 -10.02
CA GLN A 257 -4.57 11.52 -8.84
C GLN A 257 -5.71 12.50 -9.14
N LYS A 258 -5.57 13.20 -10.27
CA LYS A 258 -6.49 14.24 -10.69
C LYS A 258 -7.82 13.70 -11.20
N HIS A 259 -7.82 12.52 -11.82
CA HIS A 259 -9.05 11.82 -12.18
C HIS A 259 -9.94 11.62 -10.96
N TYR A 260 -9.35 11.20 -9.83
CA TYR A 260 -10.02 11.09 -8.54
C TYR A 260 -10.01 12.40 -7.73
N ARG A 261 -9.91 13.55 -8.41
CA ARG A 261 -10.02 14.92 -7.87
C ARG A 261 -9.16 15.15 -6.62
N ASP A 262 -7.92 14.69 -6.67
CA ASP A 262 -6.97 14.81 -5.56
C ASP A 262 -7.56 14.28 -4.23
N GLY A 263 -8.23 13.12 -4.31
CA GLY A 263 -8.85 12.43 -3.18
C GLY A 263 -10.18 13.00 -2.71
N ALA A 264 -10.74 14.03 -3.37
CA ALA A 264 -12.06 14.57 -2.99
C ALA A 264 -13.20 13.55 -3.21
N VAL A 265 -13.09 12.68 -4.21
CA VAL A 265 -14.07 11.61 -4.44
C VAL A 265 -14.06 10.57 -3.33
N TRP A 266 -12.88 10.28 -2.79
CA TRP A 266 -12.70 9.37 -1.66
C TRP A 266 -13.40 9.90 -0.40
N GLU A 267 -13.30 11.21 -0.13
CA GLU A 267 -14.02 11.84 0.99
C GLU A 267 -15.53 11.91 0.77
N GLY A 268 -15.95 12.23 -0.46
CA GLY A 268 -17.36 12.47 -0.80
C GLY A 268 -18.18 11.23 -1.12
N SER A 269 -17.55 10.07 -1.29
CA SER A 269 -18.22 8.84 -1.75
C SER A 269 -17.79 7.63 -0.93
N THR A 270 -18.75 7.01 -0.25
CA THR A 270 -18.53 5.73 0.44
C THR A 270 -18.10 4.65 -0.56
N LEU A 271 -18.65 4.65 -1.78
CA LEU A 271 -18.28 3.71 -2.83
C LEU A 271 -16.78 3.78 -3.17
N HIS A 272 -16.21 4.98 -3.31
CA HIS A 272 -14.78 5.13 -3.57
C HIS A 272 -13.89 4.73 -2.38
N ARG A 273 -14.47 4.61 -1.18
CA ARG A 273 -13.76 4.13 0.01
C ARG A 273 -13.81 2.63 0.16
N THR A 274 -14.65 1.90 -0.58
CA THR A 274 -14.74 0.44 -0.49
C THR A 274 -13.58 -0.27 -1.18
N ASP A 275 -12.91 0.41 -2.11
CA ASP A 275 -11.98 -0.21 -3.05
C ASP A 275 -10.66 0.58 -3.20
N THR A 276 -9.60 -0.09 -3.66
CA THR A 276 -8.29 0.56 -3.90
C THR A 276 -8.28 1.34 -5.21
N LEU A 277 -9.31 1.21 -6.03
CA LEU A 277 -9.44 1.82 -7.35
C LEU A 277 -8.30 1.38 -8.30
N PRO A 278 -7.98 0.08 -8.40
CA PRO A 278 -6.85 -0.40 -9.17
C PRO A 278 -6.97 -0.08 -10.66
N SER A 279 -5.91 0.47 -11.25
CA SER A 279 -5.84 0.75 -12.69
C SER A 279 -4.52 0.28 -13.30
N LEU A 280 -4.54 0.11 -14.61
CA LEU A 280 -3.35 -0.17 -15.41
C LEU A 280 -2.79 1.12 -16.01
N VAL A 281 -1.48 1.26 -16.03
CA VAL A 281 -0.79 2.34 -16.72
C VAL A 281 0.09 1.73 -17.82
N LEU A 282 -0.12 2.19 -19.05
CA LEU A 282 0.66 1.84 -20.23
C LEU A 282 1.60 3.01 -20.50
N LEU A 283 2.90 2.77 -20.41
CA LEU A 283 3.91 3.77 -20.77
C LEU A 283 4.48 3.43 -22.14
N LEU A 284 4.29 4.33 -23.10
CA LEU A 284 4.85 4.23 -24.44
C LEU A 284 5.94 5.30 -24.61
N GLU A 285 7.20 4.88 -24.46
CA GLU A 285 8.38 5.73 -24.53
C GLU A 285 9.12 5.47 -25.84
N GLY A 286 8.76 6.22 -26.89
CA GLY A 286 9.18 5.95 -28.25
C GLY A 286 8.81 4.52 -28.68
N PRO A 287 9.77 3.63 -28.97
CA PRO A 287 9.51 2.25 -29.34
C PRO A 287 9.45 1.34 -28.12
N ARG A 288 9.34 1.85 -26.89
CA ARG A 288 9.30 1.04 -25.68
C ARG A 288 7.92 1.01 -25.06
N LEU A 289 7.46 -0.16 -24.64
CA LEU A 289 6.18 -0.35 -23.94
C LEU A 289 6.38 -1.03 -22.60
N SER A 290 5.80 -0.48 -21.54
CA SER A 290 5.73 -1.13 -20.23
C SER A 290 4.34 -1.01 -19.60
N PHE A 291 4.00 -1.96 -18.73
CA PHE A 291 2.75 -2.00 -18.00
C PHE A 291 3.03 -1.84 -16.50
N HIS A 292 2.27 -0.97 -15.86
CA HIS A 292 2.35 -0.69 -14.43
C HIS A 292 0.97 -0.83 -13.80
N ALA A 293 0.94 -1.24 -12.53
CA ALA A 293 -0.25 -1.16 -11.70
C ALA A 293 -0.19 0.13 -10.87
N VAL A 294 -1.34 0.76 -10.69
CA VAL A 294 -1.52 1.93 -9.83
C VAL A 294 -2.80 1.78 -9.02
N TRP A 295 -2.80 2.26 -7.78
CA TRP A 295 -3.98 2.22 -6.91
C TRP A 295 -3.91 3.29 -5.82
N THR A 296 -5.06 3.60 -5.21
CA THR A 296 -5.14 4.47 -4.03
C THR A 296 -4.74 3.71 -2.76
N LEU A 297 -3.84 4.32 -1.99
CA LEU A 297 -3.53 3.89 -0.62
C LEU A 297 -4.59 4.44 0.34
N TYR A 298 -4.66 5.76 0.40
CA TYR A 298 -5.49 6.52 1.31
C TYR A 298 -5.63 7.95 0.77
N GLN A 299 -6.86 8.46 0.67
CA GLN A 299 -7.16 9.78 0.09
C GLN A 299 -6.51 10.00 -1.29
N ASN A 300 -5.56 10.94 -1.40
CA ASN A 300 -4.89 11.32 -2.64
C ASN A 300 -3.49 10.70 -2.82
N ARG A 301 -3.17 9.66 -2.04
CA ARG A 301 -1.89 8.96 -2.07
C ARG A 301 -1.98 7.74 -2.97
N ILE A 302 -0.97 7.58 -3.82
CA ILE A 302 -1.00 6.62 -4.91
C ILE A 302 0.17 5.67 -4.75
N ALA A 303 -0.15 4.38 -4.74
CA ALA A 303 0.85 3.34 -4.88
C ALA A 303 0.98 2.93 -6.34
N TYR A 304 2.17 2.49 -6.69
CA TYR A 304 2.45 1.99 -8.03
C TYR A 304 3.53 0.91 -8.03
N THR A 305 3.49 0.05 -9.04
CA THR A 305 4.53 -0.96 -9.27
C THR A 305 4.59 -1.37 -10.75
N PRO A 306 5.79 -1.58 -11.30
CA PRO A 306 5.91 -2.17 -12.63
C PRO A 306 5.39 -3.61 -12.61
N LEU A 307 4.57 -3.96 -13.61
CA LEU A 307 4.10 -5.33 -13.83
C LEU A 307 4.97 -6.05 -14.87
N THR A 308 5.62 -5.30 -15.75
CA THR A 308 6.50 -5.81 -16.80
C THR A 308 7.81 -5.03 -16.87
N PRO A 309 8.88 -5.60 -17.43
CA PRO A 309 9.98 -4.79 -17.93
C PRO A 309 9.52 -3.87 -19.08
N SER A 310 10.39 -2.96 -19.48
CA SER A 310 10.22 -2.14 -20.68
C SER A 310 10.58 -2.96 -21.92
N TYR A 311 9.59 -3.28 -22.75
CA TYR A 311 9.77 -4.04 -23.99
C TYR A 311 10.16 -3.10 -25.12
N TYR A 312 11.30 -3.34 -25.76
CA TYR A 312 11.70 -2.65 -26.97
C TYR A 312 10.97 -3.26 -28.18
N LEU A 313 10.24 -2.44 -28.94
CA LEU A 313 9.33 -2.85 -30.00
C LEU A 313 9.88 -2.58 -31.41
N ALA A 314 10.89 -1.72 -31.55
CA ALA A 314 11.45 -1.40 -32.85
C ALA A 314 12.45 -2.47 -33.31
N ASN A 315 12.51 -2.70 -34.62
CA ASN A 315 13.49 -3.57 -35.28
C ASN A 315 13.53 -5.02 -34.77
N GLU A 316 12.50 -5.50 -34.08
CA GLU A 316 12.39 -6.90 -33.68
C GLU A 316 12.11 -7.76 -34.92
N PRO A 317 13.03 -8.67 -35.32
CA PRO A 317 12.77 -9.59 -36.41
C PRO A 317 11.61 -10.52 -36.02
N GLY A 318 10.79 -10.92 -36.99
CA GLY A 318 9.61 -11.75 -36.71
C GLY A 318 9.94 -13.07 -35.98
N ALA A 319 9.01 -13.52 -35.14
CA ALA A 319 9.03 -14.79 -34.38
C ALA A 319 10.15 -14.94 -33.32
N THR A 320 10.58 -13.87 -32.67
CA THR A 320 11.49 -13.95 -31.51
C THR A 320 10.76 -14.32 -30.22
N ALA A 321 11.54 -14.75 -29.22
CA ALA A 321 11.08 -14.93 -27.85
C ALA A 321 10.37 -13.67 -27.28
N ASN A 322 10.81 -12.48 -27.70
CA ASN A 322 10.21 -11.21 -27.28
C ASN A 322 8.80 -11.03 -27.86
N VAL A 323 8.58 -11.42 -29.11
CA VAL A 323 7.24 -11.41 -29.73
C VAL A 323 6.27 -12.28 -28.93
N TRP A 324 6.67 -13.51 -28.59
CA TRP A 324 5.80 -14.41 -27.82
C TRP A 324 5.51 -13.90 -26.40
N ARG A 325 6.51 -13.31 -25.74
CA ARG A 325 6.30 -12.67 -24.45
C ARG A 325 5.32 -11.50 -24.56
N LEU A 326 5.43 -10.68 -25.59
CA LEU A 326 4.51 -9.56 -25.83
C LEU A 326 3.09 -10.04 -26.13
N VAL A 327 2.93 -11.14 -26.88
CA VAL A 327 1.63 -11.80 -27.09
C VAL A 327 1.01 -12.23 -25.76
N ALA A 328 1.79 -12.90 -24.90
CA ALA A 328 1.32 -13.35 -23.59
C ALA A 328 0.93 -12.18 -22.68
N VAL A 329 1.77 -11.12 -22.64
CA VAL A 329 1.51 -9.92 -21.85
C VAL A 329 0.28 -9.17 -22.35
N LEU A 330 0.08 -9.01 -23.66
CA LEU A 330 -1.12 -8.34 -24.19
C LEU A 330 -2.39 -9.17 -23.96
N ALA A 331 -2.31 -10.50 -24.04
CA ALA A 331 -3.42 -11.38 -23.66
C ALA A 331 -3.77 -11.22 -22.17
N ALA A 332 -2.75 -11.15 -21.31
CA ALA A 332 -2.91 -10.94 -19.88
C ALA A 332 -3.46 -9.53 -19.58
N TYR A 333 -2.99 -8.50 -20.28
CA TYR A 333 -3.52 -7.14 -20.21
C TYR A 333 -5.00 -7.10 -20.60
N GLN A 334 -5.40 -7.76 -21.69
CA GLN A 334 -6.80 -7.85 -22.09
C GLN A 334 -7.68 -8.54 -21.04
N ARG A 335 -7.14 -9.54 -20.35
CA ARG A 335 -7.84 -10.23 -19.26
C ARG A 335 -7.96 -9.32 -18.03
N ALA A 336 -6.87 -8.65 -17.66
CA ALA A 336 -6.82 -7.74 -16.52
C ALA A 336 -7.76 -6.56 -16.70
N ALA A 337 -7.74 -5.89 -17.86
CA ALA A 337 -8.60 -4.74 -18.14
C ALA A 337 -10.09 -5.12 -18.11
N ARG A 338 -10.47 -6.29 -18.66
CA ARG A 338 -11.85 -6.80 -18.56
C ARG A 338 -12.24 -7.14 -17.13
N GLY A 339 -11.37 -7.83 -16.39
CA GLY A 339 -11.62 -8.13 -14.97
C GLY A 339 -11.83 -6.84 -14.15
N LEU A 340 -11.06 -5.78 -14.43
CA LEU A 340 -11.24 -4.49 -13.77
C LEU A 340 -12.57 -3.82 -14.14
N MET A 341 -13.02 -3.92 -15.40
CA MET A 341 -14.35 -3.44 -15.79
C MET A 341 -15.45 -4.19 -15.05
N GLU A 342 -15.41 -5.52 -15.06
CA GLU A 342 -16.37 -6.38 -14.36
C GLU A 342 -16.36 -6.11 -12.84
N HIS A 343 -15.18 -5.87 -12.26
CA HIS A 343 -15.02 -5.48 -10.86
C HIS A 343 -15.70 -4.15 -10.55
N TYR A 344 -15.51 -3.12 -11.39
CA TYR A 344 -16.16 -1.82 -11.21
C TYR A 344 -17.68 -1.89 -11.40
N GLU A 345 -18.16 -2.65 -12.37
CA GLU A 345 -19.59 -2.93 -12.51
C GLU A 345 -20.16 -3.61 -11.26
N ALA A 346 -19.44 -4.58 -10.68
CA ALA A 346 -19.85 -5.24 -9.45
C ALA A 346 -19.84 -4.30 -8.23
N LEU A 347 -18.88 -3.37 -8.16
CA LEU A 347 -18.80 -2.36 -7.10
C LEU A 347 -20.03 -1.46 -7.09
N GLU A 348 -20.53 -1.04 -8.25
CA GLU A 348 -21.70 -0.17 -8.36
C GLU A 348 -23.01 -0.87 -7.96
N LEU A 349 -23.04 -2.20 -8.07
CA LEU A 349 -24.17 -3.03 -7.66
C LEU A 349 -24.15 -3.39 -6.16
N LEU A 350 -23.13 -2.95 -5.41
CA LEU A 350 -23.05 -3.20 -3.98
C LEU A 350 -24.16 -2.47 -3.24
N ASP A 351 -24.78 -3.17 -2.27
CA ASP A 351 -25.73 -2.53 -1.39
C ASP A 351 -25.03 -1.52 -0.45
N PRO A 352 -25.76 -0.48 0.04
CA PRO A 352 -25.16 0.57 0.87
C PRO A 352 -24.56 0.07 2.19
N GLN A 353 -25.10 -0.99 2.78
CA GLN A 353 -24.63 -1.52 4.06
C GLN A 353 -23.29 -2.23 3.88
N ARG A 354 -23.17 -3.05 2.83
CA ARG A 354 -21.92 -3.69 2.42
C ARG A 354 -20.86 -2.65 2.07
N CYS A 355 -21.22 -1.60 1.33
CA CYS A 355 -20.32 -0.49 1.05
C CYS A 355 -19.80 0.16 2.35
N ALA A 356 -20.68 0.47 3.30
CA ALA A 356 -20.28 1.06 4.56
C ALA A 356 -19.35 0.13 5.36
N SER A 357 -19.60 -1.17 5.36
CA SER A 357 -18.76 -2.17 6.01
C SER A 357 -17.34 -2.21 5.41
N MET A 358 -17.23 -2.35 4.08
CA MET A 358 -15.93 -2.40 3.39
C MET A 358 -15.14 -1.10 3.56
N ALA A 359 -15.80 0.06 3.43
CA ALA A 359 -15.18 1.35 3.68
C ALA A 359 -14.70 1.48 5.14
N GLY A 360 -15.47 0.99 6.10
CA GLY A 360 -15.11 0.96 7.52
C GLY A 360 -13.88 0.11 7.79
N LEU A 361 -13.78 -1.08 7.19
CA LEU A 361 -12.60 -1.96 7.32
C LEU A 361 -11.33 -1.30 6.77
N ARG A 362 -11.42 -0.68 5.59
CA ARG A 362 -10.28 0.02 4.98
C ARG A 362 -9.83 1.22 5.81
N GLN A 363 -10.79 1.98 6.34
CA GLN A 363 -10.47 3.10 7.21
C GLN A 363 -9.85 2.62 8.53
N ALA A 364 -10.37 1.56 9.14
CA ALA A 364 -9.79 0.95 10.34
C ALA A 364 -8.34 0.49 10.12
N ALA A 365 -8.04 -0.11 8.96
CA ALA A 365 -6.69 -0.58 8.63
C ALA A 365 -5.66 0.56 8.61
N CYS A 366 -6.09 1.77 8.25
CA CYS A 366 -5.26 2.97 8.24
C CYS A 366 -5.11 3.63 9.61
N LEU A 367 -5.77 3.14 10.67
CA LEU A 367 -5.70 3.73 12.01
C LEU A 367 -4.79 2.91 12.92
N VAL A 368 -3.91 3.59 13.63
CA VAL A 368 -3.00 3.00 14.63
C VAL A 368 -3.11 3.77 15.94
N ALA A 369 -3.27 3.06 17.05
CA ALA A 369 -3.22 3.66 18.37
C ALA A 369 -1.77 3.96 18.77
N VAL A 370 -1.45 5.23 19.02
CA VAL A 370 -0.17 5.71 19.55
C VAL A 370 -0.47 6.57 20.78
N ASP A 371 0.03 6.17 21.94
CA ASP A 371 -0.19 6.86 23.23
C ASP A 371 -1.68 7.15 23.53
N GLY A 372 -2.54 6.18 23.22
CA GLY A 372 -3.99 6.29 23.41
C GLY A 372 -4.70 7.19 22.39
N ARG A 373 -3.99 7.74 21.40
CA ARG A 373 -4.55 8.53 20.29
C ARG A 373 -4.56 7.71 19.00
N GLN A 374 -5.62 7.84 18.21
CA GLN A 374 -5.66 7.25 16.87
C GLN A 374 -4.88 8.15 15.91
N VAL A 375 -3.86 7.57 15.28
CA VAL A 375 -3.02 8.20 14.27
C VAL A 375 -3.26 7.48 12.96
N GLU A 376 -3.51 8.25 11.91
CA GLU A 376 -3.65 7.70 10.56
C GLU A 376 -2.27 7.37 9.98
N ARG A 377 -2.13 6.16 9.46
CA ARG A 377 -0.97 5.67 8.71
C ARG A 377 -1.47 5.12 7.38
N PRO A 378 -1.11 5.73 6.23
CA PRO A 378 -1.53 5.25 4.94
C PRO A 378 -1.14 3.78 4.77
N CYS A 379 -2.09 2.93 4.44
CA CYS A 379 -1.83 1.53 4.11
C CYS A 379 -2.81 1.07 3.03
N THR A 380 -2.42 0.06 2.25
CA THR A 380 -3.39 -0.66 1.44
C THR A 380 -3.93 -1.82 2.26
N LEU A 381 -5.26 -1.98 2.31
CA LEU A 381 -5.88 -3.20 2.77
C LEU A 381 -6.01 -4.18 1.59
N PRO A 382 -5.42 -5.38 1.65
CA PRO A 382 -5.55 -6.40 0.60
C PRO A 382 -7.01 -6.74 0.31
N TYR A 383 -7.38 -6.88 -0.97
CA TYR A 383 -8.78 -7.10 -1.37
C TYR A 383 -9.40 -8.32 -0.69
N CYS A 384 -8.61 -9.37 -0.46
CA CYS A 384 -9.09 -10.62 0.13
C CYS A 384 -9.50 -10.46 1.60
N LEU A 385 -9.05 -9.41 2.30
CA LEU A 385 -9.51 -9.11 3.67
C LEU A 385 -10.89 -8.45 3.69
N LEU A 386 -11.44 -8.08 2.53
CA LEU A 386 -12.81 -7.60 2.37
C LEU A 386 -13.81 -8.74 2.10
N ASP A 387 -13.35 -10.00 2.05
CA ASP A 387 -14.24 -11.15 1.91
C ASP A 387 -15.10 -11.33 3.17
N GLU A 388 -16.41 -11.20 3.01
CA GLU A 388 -17.39 -11.33 4.09
C GLU A 388 -17.33 -12.70 4.78
N LYS A 389 -16.89 -13.74 4.07
CA LYS A 389 -16.72 -15.08 4.66
C LYS A 389 -15.67 -15.12 5.76
N LEU A 390 -14.78 -14.13 5.81
CA LEU A 390 -13.80 -14.00 6.89
C LEU A 390 -14.40 -13.37 8.15
N ASP A 391 -15.55 -12.69 8.06
CA ASP A 391 -16.24 -12.04 9.18
C ASP A 391 -15.31 -11.18 10.07
N LEU A 392 -14.43 -10.40 9.42
CA LEU A 392 -13.43 -9.57 10.11
C LEU A 392 -14.02 -8.25 10.62
N LYS A 393 -13.46 -7.76 11.71
CA LYS A 393 -13.69 -6.44 12.31
C LYS A 393 -12.40 -5.90 12.89
N ASP A 394 -12.37 -4.59 13.14
CA ASP A 394 -11.24 -3.90 13.79
C ASP A 394 -9.89 -4.25 13.13
N VAL A 395 -9.89 -4.37 11.81
CA VAL A 395 -8.67 -4.72 11.05
C VAL A 395 -7.68 -3.59 11.19
N SER A 396 -6.45 -3.92 11.53
CA SER A 396 -5.35 -2.98 11.77
C SER A 396 -4.08 -3.52 11.13
N PHE A 397 -3.31 -2.66 10.48
CA PHE A 397 -1.99 -3.00 9.98
C PHE A 397 -0.97 -2.97 11.14
N VAL A 398 -0.26 -4.07 11.37
CA VAL A 398 0.57 -4.26 12.59
C VAL A 398 2.04 -3.93 12.34
N GLY A 399 2.56 -4.14 11.13
CA GLY A 399 3.98 -3.89 10.91
C GLY A 399 4.57 -4.51 9.65
N PRO A 400 5.91 -4.65 9.59
CA PRO A 400 6.58 -5.18 8.41
C PRO A 400 6.07 -6.59 8.07
N CYS A 401 6.29 -7.03 6.83
CA CYS A 401 5.89 -8.36 6.34
C CYS A 401 4.38 -8.57 6.17
N LEU A 402 3.62 -7.51 5.84
CA LEU A 402 2.19 -7.62 5.49
C LEU A 402 1.36 -8.30 6.59
N LEU A 403 1.55 -7.85 7.84
CA LEU A 403 0.84 -8.36 9.02
C LEU A 403 -0.35 -7.48 9.39
N TYR A 404 -1.49 -8.12 9.64
CA TYR A 404 -2.73 -7.46 10.06
C TYR A 404 -3.30 -8.15 11.30
N ALA A 405 -3.78 -7.38 12.27
CA ALA A 405 -4.54 -7.88 13.40
C ALA A 405 -6.02 -7.54 13.21
N ALA A 406 -6.90 -8.45 13.61
CA ALA A 406 -8.34 -8.27 13.52
C ALA A 406 -9.08 -9.04 14.62
N LYS A 407 -10.37 -8.75 14.76
CA LYS A 407 -11.34 -9.65 15.40
C LYS A 407 -12.08 -10.43 14.32
N GLN A 408 -12.33 -11.70 14.58
CA GLN A 408 -13.09 -12.57 13.69
C GLN A 408 -14.25 -13.21 14.47
N LYS A 409 -15.45 -13.23 13.89
CA LYS A 409 -16.57 -13.99 14.49
C LYS A 409 -16.38 -15.49 14.32
N PHE A 410 -16.84 -16.27 15.29
CA PHE A 410 -16.88 -17.72 15.13
C PHE A 410 -17.90 -18.13 14.06
N GLN A 411 -17.52 -19.06 13.18
CA GLN A 411 -18.48 -19.71 12.30
C GLN A 411 -19.52 -20.46 13.15
N GLY A 412 -20.78 -20.00 13.09
CA GLY A 412 -21.90 -20.62 13.80
C GLY A 412 -22.06 -20.26 15.29
N GLY A 413 -21.38 -19.21 15.79
CA GLY A 413 -21.48 -18.80 17.20
C GLY A 413 -21.52 -17.28 17.40
N ALA A 414 -21.93 -16.84 18.60
CA ALA A 414 -22.00 -15.42 18.97
C ALA A 414 -20.66 -14.81 19.46
N GLY A 415 -19.59 -15.61 19.53
CA GLY A 415 -18.29 -15.16 20.04
C GLY A 415 -17.44 -14.47 18.98
N GLU A 416 -16.44 -13.72 19.43
CA GLU A 416 -15.36 -13.15 18.62
C GLU A 416 -14.01 -13.66 19.14
N ARG A 417 -13.02 -13.81 18.24
CA ARG A 417 -11.64 -14.16 18.57
C ARG A 417 -10.66 -13.16 17.96
N ALA A 418 -9.54 -12.93 18.63
CA ALA A 418 -8.44 -12.15 18.07
C ALA A 418 -7.64 -13.01 17.09
N VAL A 419 -7.40 -12.48 15.89
CA VAL A 419 -6.64 -13.16 14.83
C VAL A 419 -5.50 -12.28 14.34
N LEU A 420 -4.41 -12.93 13.96
CA LEU A 420 -3.30 -12.35 13.22
C LEU A 420 -3.32 -12.93 11.80
N ILE A 421 -3.17 -12.06 10.81
CA ILE A 421 -3.23 -12.40 9.40
C ILE A 421 -1.90 -12.01 8.76
N LYS A 422 -1.22 -13.00 8.14
CA LYS A 422 0.07 -12.82 7.45
C LYS A 422 -0.09 -13.18 5.98
N PHE A 423 0.52 -12.38 5.11
CA PHE A 423 0.68 -12.73 3.70
C PHE A 423 2.10 -13.23 3.46
N VAL A 424 2.20 -14.41 2.85
CA VAL A 424 3.47 -15.10 2.60
C VAL A 424 3.61 -15.37 1.11
N GLU A 425 4.79 -15.15 0.54
CA GLU A 425 5.08 -15.54 -0.85
C GLU A 425 5.29 -17.06 -0.97
N GLY A 426 4.70 -17.67 -2.00
CA GLY A 426 4.94 -19.07 -2.31
C GLY A 426 4.22 -20.04 -1.37
N ARG A 427 4.98 -20.78 -0.55
CA ARG A 427 4.46 -21.88 0.28
C ARG A 427 4.48 -21.50 1.76
N TYR A 428 3.54 -22.07 2.50
CA TYR A 428 3.48 -21.97 3.95
C TYR A 428 3.53 -23.36 4.57
N GLY A 429 4.30 -23.52 5.64
CA GLY A 429 4.47 -24.76 6.40
C GLY A 429 3.23 -25.15 7.23
N GLN A 430 2.07 -25.24 6.57
CA GLN A 430 0.77 -25.51 7.20
C GLN A 430 0.75 -26.82 8.00
N GLU A 431 1.33 -27.90 7.45
CA GLU A 431 1.38 -29.21 8.12
C GLU A 431 2.21 -29.14 9.40
N VAL A 432 3.37 -28.47 9.35
CA VAL A 432 4.26 -28.29 10.50
C VAL A 432 3.60 -27.42 11.56
N HIS A 433 2.98 -26.31 11.16
CA HIS A 433 2.25 -25.43 12.08
C HIS A 433 1.11 -26.19 12.80
N ALA A 434 0.26 -26.90 12.05
CA ALA A 434 -0.84 -27.67 12.63
C ALA A 434 -0.33 -28.78 13.58
N ALA A 435 0.73 -29.48 13.19
CA ALA A 435 1.38 -30.50 14.01
C ALA A 435 1.91 -29.92 15.32
N TRP A 436 2.59 -28.77 15.27
CA TRP A 436 3.14 -28.11 16.46
C TRP A 436 2.04 -27.50 17.34
N HIS A 437 0.95 -27.03 16.75
CA HIS A 437 -0.23 -26.60 17.49
C HIS A 437 -0.86 -27.75 18.29
N SER A 438 -0.95 -28.95 17.70
CA SER A 438 -1.56 -30.12 18.34
C SER A 438 -0.89 -30.55 19.65
N VAL A 439 0.40 -30.21 19.83
CA VAL A 439 1.17 -30.45 21.07
C VAL A 439 1.35 -29.19 21.92
N GLY A 440 0.63 -28.12 21.61
CA GLY A 440 0.57 -26.88 22.37
C GLY A 440 1.83 -26.01 22.26
N VAL A 441 2.60 -26.12 21.17
CA VAL A 441 3.85 -25.33 20.99
C VAL A 441 3.79 -24.35 19.83
N ALA A 442 2.66 -24.21 19.16
CA ALA A 442 2.40 -23.18 18.14
C ALA A 442 0.99 -22.58 18.34
N PRO A 443 0.74 -21.33 17.91
CA PRO A 443 -0.60 -20.75 17.92
C PRO A 443 -1.59 -21.59 17.11
N ALA A 444 -2.89 -21.40 17.33
CA ALA A 444 -3.88 -22.05 16.48
C ALA A 444 -3.81 -21.53 15.04
N LEU A 445 -3.72 -22.43 14.06
CA LEU A 445 -3.86 -22.10 12.64
C LEU A 445 -5.32 -22.26 12.22
N TYR A 446 -5.95 -21.17 11.79
CA TYR A 446 -7.36 -21.19 11.39
C TYR A 446 -7.56 -21.42 9.90
N SER A 447 -6.72 -20.81 9.06
CA SER A 447 -6.73 -21.05 7.62
C SER A 447 -5.42 -20.64 6.98
N ALA A 448 -5.02 -21.34 5.91
CA ALA A 448 -3.96 -20.91 5.00
C ALA A 448 -4.51 -21.05 3.57
N THR A 449 -4.83 -19.93 2.94
CA THR A 449 -5.55 -19.91 1.66
C THR A 449 -4.70 -19.26 0.57
N PRO A 450 -4.51 -19.89 -0.60
CA PRO A 450 -3.85 -19.25 -1.73
C PRO A 450 -4.63 -18.02 -2.19
N VAL A 451 -3.91 -16.91 -2.40
CA VAL A 451 -4.44 -15.62 -2.87
C VAL A 451 -3.51 -15.03 -3.94
N GLY A 452 -3.94 -13.96 -4.61
CA GLY A 452 -3.13 -13.30 -5.64
C GLY A 452 -2.69 -14.26 -6.76
N GLY A 453 -3.64 -15.05 -7.26
CA GLY A 453 -3.40 -16.07 -8.29
C GLY A 453 -2.57 -17.28 -7.83
N GLY A 454 -2.46 -17.49 -6.51
CA GLY A 454 -1.70 -18.60 -5.92
C GLY A 454 -0.21 -18.30 -5.73
N SER A 455 0.24 -17.08 -6.04
CA SER A 455 1.60 -16.64 -5.73
C SER A 455 1.82 -16.29 -4.26
N MET A 456 0.73 -16.07 -3.52
CA MET A 456 0.72 -15.66 -2.13
C MET A 456 -0.19 -16.58 -1.33
N VAL A 457 0.07 -16.70 -0.03
CA VAL A 457 -0.78 -17.42 0.92
C VAL A 457 -1.22 -16.44 2.01
N MET A 458 -2.53 -16.33 2.22
CA MET A 458 -3.12 -15.64 3.36
C MET A 458 -3.26 -16.62 4.52
N VAL A 459 -2.49 -16.38 5.59
CA VAL A 459 -2.46 -17.21 6.79
C VAL A 459 -3.21 -16.48 7.90
N VAL A 460 -4.30 -17.08 8.40
CA VAL A 460 -5.08 -16.57 9.54
C VAL A 460 -4.81 -17.47 10.74
N MET A 461 -4.30 -16.91 11.83
CA MET A 461 -3.89 -17.63 13.03
C MET A 461 -4.28 -16.89 14.31
N GLU A 462 -4.15 -17.55 15.45
CA GLU A 462 -4.33 -16.96 16.77
C GLU A 462 -3.40 -15.76 16.98
N HIS A 463 -3.94 -14.66 17.50
CA HIS A 463 -3.15 -13.50 17.86
C HIS A 463 -2.63 -13.62 19.29
N LEU A 464 -1.34 -13.92 19.45
CA LEU A 464 -0.64 -13.97 20.73
C LEU A 464 -0.22 -12.56 21.16
N ARG A 465 -1.13 -11.83 21.80
CA ARG A 465 -0.99 -10.40 22.11
C ARG A 465 -0.11 -10.11 23.33
N MET A 466 0.54 -8.95 23.31
CA MET A 466 1.31 -8.45 24.45
C MET A 466 0.42 -8.20 25.67
N GLU A 467 -0.82 -7.72 25.47
CA GLU A 467 -1.77 -7.49 26.56
C GLU A 467 -2.19 -8.79 27.26
N ASP A 468 -2.06 -9.93 26.58
CA ASP A 468 -2.30 -11.27 27.13
C ASP A 468 -1.04 -11.88 27.76
N GLY A 469 0.04 -11.09 27.91
CA GLY A 469 1.31 -11.47 28.54
C GLY A 469 2.32 -12.16 27.63
N TRP A 470 2.08 -12.21 26.32
CA TRP A 470 3.04 -12.77 25.36
C TRP A 470 4.16 -11.77 25.05
N THR A 471 5.39 -12.25 24.95
CA THR A 471 6.56 -11.43 24.60
C THR A 471 7.55 -12.27 23.80
N ALA A 472 8.23 -11.66 22.82
CA ALA A 472 9.27 -12.37 22.10
C ALA A 472 10.46 -12.67 23.01
N LEU A 473 11.05 -13.86 22.89
CA LEU A 473 12.18 -14.28 23.71
C LEU A 473 13.39 -13.34 23.56
N SER A 474 13.56 -12.73 22.38
CA SER A 474 14.59 -11.70 22.15
C SER A 474 14.41 -10.45 23.03
N GLU A 475 13.18 -10.11 23.38
CA GLU A 475 12.82 -8.92 24.15
C GLU A 475 12.85 -9.16 25.67
N VAL A 476 12.80 -10.43 26.10
CA VAL A 476 12.95 -10.78 27.52
C VAL A 476 14.35 -10.37 28.01
N PRO A 477 14.48 -9.56 29.08
CA PRO A 477 15.76 -9.13 29.60
C PRO A 477 16.64 -10.33 30.00
N ARG A 478 17.94 -10.27 29.73
CA ARG A 478 18.85 -11.41 30.01
C ARG A 478 18.82 -11.88 31.46
N LYS A 479 18.67 -10.96 32.41
CA LYS A 479 18.55 -11.25 33.85
C LYS A 479 17.32 -12.09 34.20
N ASP A 480 16.27 -12.01 33.38
CA ASP A 480 15.00 -12.71 33.57
C ASP A 480 14.96 -14.04 32.80
N ARG A 481 16.01 -14.36 32.02
CA ARG A 481 16.19 -15.64 31.32
C ARG A 481 16.77 -16.72 32.25
N GLY A 482 16.04 -17.03 33.31
CA GLY A 482 16.43 -18.07 34.27
C GLY A 482 16.37 -19.50 33.71
N GLN A 483 16.87 -20.46 34.49
CA GLN A 483 16.87 -21.89 34.11
C GLN A 483 15.48 -22.43 33.77
N GLN A 484 14.43 -21.94 34.43
CA GLN A 484 13.05 -22.36 34.16
C GLN A 484 12.59 -21.99 32.75
N LEU A 485 12.86 -20.75 32.29
CA LEU A 485 12.53 -20.33 30.93
C LEU A 485 13.31 -21.13 29.89
N GLN A 486 14.60 -21.36 30.14
CA GLN A 486 15.43 -22.17 29.26
C GLN A 486 14.92 -23.61 29.17
N ALA A 487 14.52 -24.20 30.30
CA ALA A 487 13.93 -25.53 30.35
C ALA A 487 12.58 -25.59 29.62
N ALA A 488 11.73 -24.56 29.76
CA ALA A 488 10.45 -24.45 29.06
C ALA A 488 10.63 -24.39 27.54
N VAL A 489 11.55 -23.56 27.04
CA VAL A 489 11.85 -23.46 25.61
C VAL A 489 12.41 -24.77 25.06
N ARG A 490 13.36 -25.41 25.77
CA ARG A 490 13.88 -26.73 25.37
C ARG A 490 12.80 -27.81 25.38
N GLY A 491 11.90 -27.78 26.38
CA GLY A 491 10.77 -28.69 26.48
C GLY A 491 9.80 -28.52 25.32
N ALA A 492 9.46 -27.27 24.96
CA ALA A 492 8.61 -26.97 23.81
C ALA A 492 9.23 -27.47 22.50
N LEU A 493 10.52 -27.21 22.26
CA LEU A 493 11.22 -27.73 21.07
C LEU A 493 11.28 -29.26 21.04
N SER A 494 11.49 -29.88 22.19
CA SER A 494 11.51 -31.35 22.29
C SER A 494 10.15 -31.95 21.94
N LYS A 495 9.05 -31.34 22.43
CA LYS A 495 7.68 -31.72 22.04
C LYS A 495 7.45 -31.51 20.55
N ALA A 496 7.91 -30.37 20.01
CA ALA A 496 7.77 -30.01 18.60
C ALA A 496 8.44 -31.04 17.66
N HIS A 497 9.68 -31.42 17.96
CA HIS A 497 10.45 -32.39 17.17
C HIS A 497 9.98 -33.84 17.35
N ALA A 498 9.25 -34.14 18.44
CA ALA A 498 8.67 -35.46 18.65
C ALA A 498 7.41 -35.72 17.81
N VAL A 499 6.82 -34.68 17.19
CA VAL A 499 5.64 -34.84 16.34
C VAL A 499 6.03 -35.45 15.00
N GLN A 500 5.31 -36.50 14.60
CA GLN A 500 5.40 -37.06 13.25
C GLN A 500 4.35 -36.41 12.35
N LEU A 501 4.79 -35.98 11.17
CA LEU A 501 3.91 -35.51 10.10
C LEU A 501 3.20 -36.69 9.44
N GLY A 502 2.12 -36.43 8.70
CA GLY A 502 1.38 -37.46 7.96
C GLY A 502 2.23 -38.24 6.95
N CYS A 503 3.37 -37.68 6.52
CA CYS A 503 4.34 -38.34 5.65
C CYS A 503 5.37 -39.22 6.40
N GLY A 504 5.26 -39.38 7.72
CA GLY A 504 6.19 -40.16 8.54
C GLY A 504 7.51 -39.45 8.87
N SER A 505 7.69 -38.20 8.43
CA SER A 505 8.86 -37.37 8.75
C SER A 505 8.69 -36.62 10.07
N ALA A 506 9.81 -36.34 10.74
CA ALA A 506 9.83 -35.39 11.85
C ALA A 506 9.67 -33.95 11.33
N ALA A 507 8.97 -33.12 12.10
CA ALA A 507 8.78 -31.72 11.77
C ALA A 507 9.99 -30.86 12.19
N ALA A 508 10.46 -29.98 11.30
CA ALA A 508 11.51 -29.00 11.57
C ALA A 508 11.10 -27.62 11.06
N HIS A 509 11.56 -26.56 11.74
CA HIS A 509 11.13 -25.18 11.51
C HIS A 509 12.18 -24.31 10.80
N GLY A 510 13.41 -24.75 10.56
CA GLY A 510 14.38 -24.01 9.74
C GLY A 510 14.96 -22.68 10.31
N ASP A 511 14.20 -21.89 11.07
CA ASP A 511 14.61 -20.59 11.63
C ASP A 511 14.11 -20.37 13.08
N VAL A 512 14.45 -21.30 13.98
CA VAL A 512 14.16 -21.12 15.41
C VAL A 512 15.16 -20.13 16.00
N ARG A 513 14.70 -18.92 16.29
CA ARG A 513 15.48 -17.83 16.91
C ARG A 513 14.64 -17.01 17.87
N GLY A 514 15.29 -16.20 18.71
CA GLY A 514 14.64 -15.41 19.75
C GLY A 514 13.38 -14.63 19.33
N PRO A 515 13.38 -13.94 18.16
CA PRO A 515 12.19 -13.27 17.65
C PRO A 515 11.01 -14.20 17.31
N ASN A 516 11.28 -15.46 16.97
CA ASN A 516 10.29 -16.44 16.53
C ASN A 516 9.80 -17.36 17.66
N VAL A 517 10.17 -17.04 18.91
CA VAL A 517 9.75 -17.77 20.11
C VAL A 517 9.03 -16.79 21.03
N LEU A 518 7.72 -16.93 21.16
CA LEU A 518 6.91 -16.16 22.09
C LEU A 518 6.80 -16.92 23.42
N VAL A 519 6.90 -16.18 24.52
CA VAL A 519 6.79 -16.72 25.87
C VAL A 519 5.78 -15.95 26.68
N ARG A 520 5.08 -16.63 27.59
CA ARG A 520 4.16 -16.03 28.54
C ARG A 520 4.42 -16.59 29.93
N THR A 521 4.69 -15.71 30.88
CA THR A 521 4.82 -16.07 32.30
C THR A 521 3.45 -15.97 32.95
N VAL A 522 3.00 -17.02 33.62
CA VAL A 522 1.74 -17.00 34.37
C VAL A 522 2.01 -16.38 35.75
N GLU A 523 1.31 -15.29 36.08
CA GLU A 523 1.38 -14.71 37.42
C GLU A 523 0.88 -15.73 38.47
N GLY A 524 1.66 -15.95 39.53
CA GLY A 524 1.37 -16.97 40.55
C GLY A 524 2.40 -18.10 40.71
N GLY A 525 3.69 -17.80 40.55
CA GLY A 525 4.81 -18.40 41.28
C GLY A 525 5.16 -19.89 41.13
N GLY A 526 4.37 -20.72 40.45
CA GLY A 526 4.61 -22.17 40.39
C GLY A 526 4.50 -22.83 39.01
N SER A 527 3.88 -22.17 38.03
CA SER A 527 3.65 -22.76 36.70
C SER A 527 4.82 -22.48 35.77
N ALA A 528 5.22 -23.48 34.98
CA ALA A 528 6.25 -23.31 33.96
C ALA A 528 5.78 -22.28 32.90
N PRO A 529 6.69 -21.44 32.38
CA PRO A 529 6.37 -20.51 31.31
C PRO A 529 5.76 -21.22 30.10
N GLU A 530 4.74 -20.62 29.50
CA GLU A 530 4.22 -21.09 28.22
C GLU A 530 5.11 -20.62 27.09
N VAL A 531 5.27 -21.47 26.07
CA VAL A 531 6.10 -21.21 24.90
C VAL A 531 5.28 -21.50 23.65
N ARG A 532 5.33 -20.59 22.69
CA ARG A 532 4.77 -20.74 21.35
C ARG A 532 5.86 -20.37 20.34
N ILE A 533 6.05 -21.22 19.35
CA ILE A 533 6.95 -21.01 18.24
C ILE A 533 6.10 -20.52 17.06
N ILE A 534 6.56 -19.47 16.41
CA ILE A 534 5.84 -18.74 15.36
C ILE A 534 6.71 -18.61 14.12
N ASP A 535 6.09 -18.13 13.03
CA ASP A 535 6.73 -17.94 11.74
C ASP A 535 6.92 -19.34 11.07
N PHE A 536 6.28 -19.62 9.95
CA PHE A 536 6.26 -20.99 9.36
C PHE A 536 6.41 -20.94 7.85
N ASP A 537 7.02 -19.88 7.33
CA ASP A 537 7.22 -19.56 5.92
C ASP A 537 8.62 -19.93 5.39
N TRP A 538 9.20 -21.00 5.95
CA TRP A 538 10.51 -21.57 5.60
C TRP A 538 10.43 -22.77 4.66
#